data_AF-A0A9W8VNF9-F1
#
_entry.id   AF-A0A9W8VNF9-F1
#
_cell.length_a   1.000
_cell.length_b   1.000
_cell.length_c   1.000
_cell.angle_alpha   90.00
_cell.angle_beta   90.00
_cell.angle_gamma   90.00
#
_symmetry.space_group_name_H-M   'P 1'
#
loop_
_entity.id
_entity.type
_entity.pdbx_description
1 polymer ?
#
loop_
_entity_poly.entity_id
_entity_poly.type
_entity_poly.pdbx_seq_one_letter_code
_entity_poly.pdbx_strand_id
1 'polypeptide(L)'
;MEFGLPLTGLEKLEETIGLPDFSGPITDEDYIGNQTTHFHEHFASQIVLRRLSASFYSILNKSFGANTSVSFPGFGSYIGSLSPSSAIIMKQLDAQLDQWRGMLPSHLRWQDHQAVAFSDPSHDAFNDVYTGQPLQSSYIFTPDLDTQPATYPYAADIQVALLRTRYLYNKYLIYRPCIYKALHHPESLTREDAEGAAECLKASLKWPIALSPPCTNKRLVPITFFWSQNLFGVLILLHLSQQHPMLVRIRSSLCGQRFDVEATQTVTVYLDWLRDMKKIDSTANWCWNIIRLIYRLDD
;
A
#
# COMPACT_ATOMS: atom_id res chain seq x y z
N MET A 1 10.85 -10.29 -5.14
CA MET A 1 11.07 -8.97 -4.50
C MET A 1 9.81 -8.44 -3.82
N GLU A 2 8.65 -8.31 -4.48
CA GLU A 2 7.40 -7.89 -3.81
C GLU A 2 6.86 -8.96 -2.83
N PHE A 3 6.98 -10.24 -3.16
CA PHE A 3 6.37 -11.36 -2.42
C PHE A 3 7.28 -12.08 -1.42
N GLY A 4 8.54 -11.67 -1.27
CA GLY A 4 9.53 -12.43 -0.48
C GLY A 4 9.79 -13.86 -0.97
N LEU A 5 9.27 -14.24 -2.13
CA LEU A 5 9.48 -15.55 -2.75
C LEU A 5 10.91 -15.68 -3.29
N PRO A 6 11.48 -16.92 -3.34
CA PRO A 6 12.74 -17.18 -3.99
C PRO A 6 12.76 -16.58 -5.40
N LEU A 7 13.79 -15.81 -5.69
CA LEU A 7 13.95 -15.19 -7.00
C LEU A 7 14.16 -16.30 -8.03
N THR A 8 13.36 -16.30 -9.09
CA THR A 8 13.36 -17.36 -10.11
C THR A 8 14.55 -17.25 -11.08
N GLY A 9 15.44 -16.26 -10.90
CA GLY A 9 16.51 -15.94 -11.84
C GLY A 9 16.07 -14.96 -12.93
N LEU A 10 14.76 -14.69 -13.06
CA LEU A 10 14.20 -13.75 -14.04
C LEU A 10 14.64 -12.29 -13.78
N GLU A 11 15.03 -11.95 -12.57
CA GLU A 11 15.61 -10.64 -12.23
C GLU A 11 16.89 -10.35 -13.02
N LYS A 12 17.64 -11.39 -13.42
CA LYS A 12 18.85 -11.24 -14.24
C LYS A 12 18.54 -10.82 -15.68
N LEU A 13 17.29 -10.98 -16.11
CA LEU A 13 16.80 -10.55 -17.41
C LEU A 13 16.22 -9.14 -17.37
N GLU A 14 16.15 -8.48 -16.20
CA GLU A 14 15.57 -7.14 -16.07
C GLU A 14 16.32 -6.08 -16.90
N GLU A 15 17.64 -6.24 -17.06
CA GLU A 15 18.46 -5.38 -17.93
C GLU A 15 18.28 -5.70 -19.43
N THR A 16 17.81 -6.91 -19.75
CA THR A 16 17.62 -7.40 -21.13
C THR A 16 16.19 -7.15 -21.62
N ILE A 17 15.21 -7.19 -20.72
CA ILE A 17 13.80 -6.96 -21.03
C ILE A 17 13.56 -5.46 -21.01
N GLY A 18 13.41 -4.88 -22.22
CA GLY A 18 13.00 -3.49 -22.39
C GLY A 18 11.68 -3.18 -21.69
N LEU A 19 11.45 -1.89 -21.43
CA LEU A 19 10.11 -1.46 -21.00
C LEU A 19 9.08 -1.88 -22.06
N PRO A 20 7.85 -2.25 -21.65
CA PRO A 20 6.77 -2.48 -22.61
C PRO A 20 6.68 -1.29 -23.55
N ASP A 21 6.85 -1.58 -24.83
CA ASP A 21 6.75 -0.57 -25.87
C ASP A 21 5.32 -0.54 -26.39
N PHE A 22 4.66 0.61 -26.23
CA PHE A 22 3.32 0.84 -26.73
C PHE A 22 3.32 1.38 -28.18
N SER A 23 4.45 1.31 -28.88
CA SER A 23 4.61 1.74 -30.28
C SER A 23 4.03 0.77 -31.34
N GLY A 24 3.47 -0.36 -30.91
CA GLY A 24 2.83 -1.33 -31.79
C GLY A 24 1.57 -0.78 -32.49
N PRO A 25 1.02 -1.47 -33.50
CA PRO A 25 -0.23 -1.08 -34.14
C PRO A 25 -1.35 -1.03 -33.10
N ILE A 26 -1.88 0.17 -32.84
CA ILE A 26 -2.94 0.45 -31.89
C ILE A 26 -4.28 0.14 -32.56
N THR A 27 -5.12 -0.70 -31.95
CA THR A 27 -6.49 -0.88 -32.42
C THR A 27 -7.34 0.35 -32.06
N ASP A 28 -8.42 0.61 -32.80
CA ASP A 28 -9.32 1.72 -32.47
C ASP A 28 -9.88 1.58 -31.04
N GLU A 29 -10.11 0.36 -30.58
CA GLU A 29 -10.54 0.06 -29.20
C GLU A 29 -9.46 0.43 -28.17
N ASP A 30 -8.19 0.09 -28.42
CA ASP A 30 -7.07 0.45 -27.54
C ASP A 30 -6.87 1.97 -27.48
N TYR A 31 -7.04 2.65 -28.62
CA TYR A 31 -6.96 4.11 -28.68
C TYR A 31 -8.07 4.75 -27.82
N ILE A 32 -9.33 4.35 -28.03
CA ILE A 32 -10.48 4.86 -27.26
C ILE A 32 -10.33 4.55 -25.77
N GLY A 33 -9.93 3.31 -25.45
CA GLY A 33 -9.67 2.88 -24.08
C GLY A 33 -8.56 3.73 -23.42
N ASN A 34 -7.46 3.99 -24.13
CA ASN A 34 -6.37 4.80 -23.59
C ASN A 34 -6.74 6.27 -23.42
N GLN A 35 -7.51 6.87 -24.35
CA GLN A 35 -8.05 8.22 -24.16
C GLN A 35 -8.96 8.32 -22.94
N THR A 36 -9.63 7.22 -22.59
CA THR A 36 -10.58 7.18 -21.48
C THR A 36 -9.89 6.96 -20.13
N THR A 37 -8.92 6.05 -20.06
CA THR A 37 -8.36 5.58 -18.78
C THR A 37 -6.91 5.96 -18.55
N HIS A 38 -6.24 6.49 -19.57
CA HIS A 38 -4.79 6.76 -19.54
C HIS A 38 -4.00 5.53 -19.06
N PHE A 39 -4.35 4.33 -19.55
CA PHE A 39 -3.76 3.10 -19.01
C PHE A 39 -2.27 3.00 -19.31
N HIS A 40 -1.79 3.53 -20.45
CA HIS A 40 -0.35 3.58 -20.75
C HIS A 40 0.44 4.32 -19.67
N GLU A 41 -0.04 5.49 -19.24
CA GLU A 41 0.60 6.31 -18.21
C GLU A 41 0.51 5.65 -16.83
N HIS A 42 -0.60 4.96 -16.54
CA HIS A 42 -0.73 4.11 -15.35
C HIS A 42 0.33 3.00 -15.35
N PHE A 43 0.44 2.21 -16.43
CA PHE A 43 1.40 1.11 -16.50
C PHE A 43 2.84 1.59 -16.42
N ALA A 44 3.19 2.68 -17.11
CA ALA A 44 4.50 3.30 -17.01
C ALA A 44 4.82 3.70 -15.57
N SER A 45 3.87 4.36 -14.89
CA SER A 45 4.00 4.76 -13.49
C SER A 45 4.19 3.57 -12.55
N GLN A 46 3.44 2.48 -12.76
CA GLN A 46 3.57 1.23 -11.99
C GLN A 46 4.94 0.58 -12.15
N ILE A 47 5.49 0.57 -13.37
CA ILE A 47 6.81 -0.02 -13.63
C ILE A 47 7.91 0.76 -12.92
N VAL A 48 7.87 2.09 -12.99
CA VAL A 48 8.84 2.94 -12.29
C VAL A 48 8.74 2.74 -10.78
N LEU A 49 7.53 2.70 -10.21
CA LEU A 49 7.33 2.43 -8.78
C LEU A 49 7.86 1.06 -8.38
N ARG A 50 7.65 0.04 -9.21
CA ARG A 50 8.15 -1.32 -8.96
C ARG A 50 9.68 -1.37 -8.94
N ARG A 51 10.35 -0.66 -9.85
CA ARG A 51 11.82 -0.54 -9.88
C ARG A 51 12.34 0.19 -8.64
N LEU A 52 11.68 1.27 -8.23
CA LEU A 52 11.99 1.96 -6.97
C LEU A 52 11.84 1.03 -5.76
N SER A 53 10.73 0.29 -5.69
CA SER A 53 10.47 -0.69 -4.63
C SER A 53 11.56 -1.76 -4.53
N ALA A 54 12.00 -2.30 -5.67
CA ALA A 54 13.10 -3.24 -5.74
C ALA A 54 14.43 -2.64 -5.23
N SER A 55 14.72 -1.40 -5.63
CA SER A 55 15.89 -0.65 -5.14
C SER A 55 15.83 -0.42 -3.63
N PHE A 56 14.68 0.01 -3.11
CA PHE A 56 14.45 0.23 -1.68
C PHE A 56 14.68 -1.05 -0.88
N TYR A 57 14.12 -2.17 -1.35
CA TYR A 57 14.32 -3.47 -0.71
C TYR A 57 15.81 -3.85 -0.67
N SER A 58 16.55 -3.65 -1.76
CA SER A 58 17.99 -3.92 -1.82
C SER A 58 18.79 -3.04 -0.85
N ILE A 59 18.48 -1.75 -0.78
CA ILE A 59 19.14 -0.81 0.14
C ILE A 59 18.84 -1.18 1.59
N LEU A 60 17.57 -1.38 1.94
CA LEU A 60 17.15 -1.77 3.28
C LEU A 60 17.81 -3.11 3.69
N ASN A 61 17.81 -4.11 2.82
CA ASN A 61 18.42 -5.40 3.15
C ASN A 61 19.94 -5.30 3.33
N LYS A 62 20.64 -4.44 2.56
CA LYS A 62 22.08 -4.20 2.77
C LYS A 62 22.36 -3.44 4.07
N SER A 63 21.51 -2.48 4.42
CA SER A 63 21.68 -1.65 5.61
C SER A 63 21.27 -2.35 6.91
N PHE A 64 20.33 -3.31 6.85
CA PHE A 64 19.75 -3.95 8.04
C PHE A 64 19.91 -5.48 8.10
N GLY A 65 20.31 -6.14 7.01
CA GLY A 65 20.27 -7.60 6.86
C GLY A 65 21.59 -8.34 7.14
N ALA A 66 22.59 -7.69 7.72
CA ALA A 66 23.86 -8.34 8.08
C ALA A 66 23.74 -9.08 9.41
N ASN A 67 23.09 -10.26 9.41
CA ASN A 67 23.40 -11.48 10.18
C ASN A 67 22.13 -12.30 10.51
N THR A 68 22.12 -13.57 10.09
CA THR A 68 21.25 -14.72 10.46
C THR A 68 20.02 -15.08 9.60
N SER A 69 19.80 -16.39 9.56
CA SER A 69 19.18 -17.23 8.53
C SER A 69 17.77 -17.71 8.87
N VAL A 70 16.86 -16.80 9.23
CA VAL A 70 15.45 -17.17 9.45
C VAL A 70 14.58 -16.41 8.47
N SER A 71 14.38 -17.03 7.30
CA SER A 71 13.52 -16.52 6.23
C SER A 71 12.08 -16.93 6.50
N PHE A 72 11.26 -16.04 7.07
CA PHE A 72 9.80 -16.17 6.96
C PHE A 72 9.32 -15.36 5.74
N PRO A 73 8.54 -15.95 4.82
CA PRO A 73 8.02 -15.22 3.68
C PRO A 73 7.14 -14.04 4.17
N GLY A 74 7.51 -12.81 3.82
CA GLY A 74 6.82 -11.58 4.26
C GLY A 74 7.33 -10.94 5.56
N PHE A 75 8.25 -11.59 6.28
CA PHE A 75 8.90 -11.04 7.47
C PHE A 75 10.42 -10.99 7.25
N GLY A 76 10.94 -9.80 6.92
CA GLY A 76 12.38 -9.55 6.96
C GLY A 76 12.89 -9.74 8.40
N SER A 77 13.98 -10.47 8.55
CA SER A 77 14.70 -10.58 9.83
C SER A 77 15.41 -9.25 10.08
N TYR A 78 15.13 -8.63 11.22
CA TYR A 78 15.79 -7.41 11.65
C TYR A 78 16.56 -7.73 12.93
N ILE A 79 17.88 -7.80 12.87
CA ILE A 79 18.72 -7.74 14.07
C ILE A 79 19.78 -6.70 13.78
N GLY A 80 19.42 -5.44 14.02
CA GLY A 80 20.33 -4.32 13.82
C GLY A 80 19.93 -3.19 14.75
N SER A 81 20.87 -2.76 15.58
CA SER A 81 20.81 -1.45 16.22
C SER A 81 20.69 -0.40 15.12
N LEU A 82 19.53 0.25 14.98
CA LEU A 82 19.37 1.38 14.07
C LEU A 82 20.30 2.50 14.57
N SER A 83 21.41 2.68 13.85
CA SER A 83 22.34 3.80 13.98
C SER A 83 21.69 5.08 13.43
N PRO A 84 22.10 6.29 13.86
CA PRO A 84 21.62 7.54 13.24
C PRO A 84 21.70 7.56 11.70
N SER A 85 22.65 6.83 11.10
CA SER A 85 22.75 6.66 9.65
C SER A 85 21.53 5.96 9.01
N SER A 86 20.86 5.08 9.74
CA SER A 86 19.72 4.32 9.24
C SER A 86 18.44 5.17 9.13
N ALA A 87 18.24 6.12 10.05
CA ALA A 87 17.16 7.10 9.96
C ALA A 87 17.32 8.03 8.75
N ILE A 88 18.57 8.41 8.42
CA ILE A 88 18.89 9.20 7.23
C ILE A 88 18.53 8.43 5.96
N ILE A 89 18.89 7.14 5.89
CA ILE A 89 18.54 6.27 4.75
C ILE A 89 17.02 6.21 4.59
N MET A 90 16.25 5.94 5.65
CA MET A 90 14.79 5.88 5.56
C MET A 90 14.17 7.18 5.06
N LYS A 91 14.62 8.34 5.58
CA LYS A 91 14.16 9.66 5.11
C LYS A 91 14.52 9.90 3.64
N GLN A 92 15.68 9.46 3.19
CA GLN A 92 16.08 9.56 1.79
C GLN A 92 15.21 8.67 0.87
N LEU A 93 14.87 7.45 1.29
CA LEU A 93 13.98 6.57 0.52
C LEU A 93 12.56 7.14 0.44
N ASP A 94 12.04 7.67 1.55
CA ASP A 94 10.73 8.34 1.57
C ASP A 94 10.71 9.56 0.65
N ALA A 95 11.75 10.39 0.69
CA ALA A 95 11.89 11.54 -0.22
C ALA A 95 11.93 11.13 -1.71
N GLN A 96 12.58 10.01 -2.05
CA GLN A 96 12.57 9.47 -3.41
C GLN A 96 11.17 8.98 -3.83
N LEU A 97 10.45 8.35 -2.91
CA LEU A 97 9.07 7.91 -3.14
C LEU A 97 8.12 9.10 -3.34
N ASP A 98 8.31 10.18 -2.58
CA ASP A 98 7.58 11.44 -2.75
C ASP A 98 7.92 12.15 -4.06
N GLN A 99 9.20 12.16 -4.42
CA GLN A 99 9.64 12.69 -5.72
C GLN A 99 8.98 11.93 -6.87
N TRP A 100 8.94 10.60 -6.81
CA TRP A 100 8.24 9.78 -7.80
C TRP A 100 6.77 10.18 -7.94
N ARG A 101 6.06 10.33 -6.82
CA ARG A 101 4.66 10.79 -6.83
C ARG A 101 4.52 12.19 -7.42
N GLY A 102 5.47 13.09 -7.12
CA GLY A 102 5.49 14.45 -7.66
C GLY A 102 5.69 14.51 -9.18
N MET A 103 6.34 13.50 -9.76
CA MET A 103 6.57 13.35 -11.21
C MET A 103 5.40 12.68 -11.96
N LEU A 104 4.36 12.22 -11.26
CA LEU A 104 3.20 11.62 -11.91
C LEU A 104 2.44 12.65 -12.76
N PRO A 105 1.84 12.21 -13.89
CA PRO A 105 0.87 13.00 -14.63
C PRO A 105 -0.23 13.55 -13.72
N SER A 106 -0.75 14.74 -14.04
CA SER A 106 -1.73 15.46 -13.20
C SER A 106 -2.94 14.60 -12.82
N HIS A 107 -3.48 13.84 -13.76
CA HIS A 107 -4.64 12.97 -13.54
C HIS A 107 -4.34 11.75 -12.63
N LEU A 108 -3.08 11.35 -12.47
CA LEU A 108 -2.66 10.27 -11.57
C LEU A 108 -2.20 10.75 -10.20
N ARG A 109 -1.86 12.04 -10.08
CA ARG A 109 -1.19 12.60 -8.90
C ARG A 109 -2.15 12.94 -7.77
N TRP A 110 -1.85 12.50 -6.56
CA TRP A 110 -2.64 12.80 -5.34
C TRP A 110 -1.80 13.47 -4.25
N GLN A 111 -2.46 14.05 -3.25
CA GLN A 111 -1.82 14.62 -2.06
C GLN A 111 -1.82 13.62 -0.89
N ASP A 112 -0.83 13.67 0.01
CA ASP A 112 -0.62 12.70 1.10
C ASP A 112 -1.86 12.46 1.98
N HIS A 113 -2.54 13.53 2.35
CA HIS A 113 -3.73 13.50 3.21
C HIS A 113 -5.03 13.22 2.43
N GLN A 114 -4.91 12.94 1.13
CA GLN A 114 -6.02 12.80 0.18
C GLN A 114 -5.81 11.61 -0.76
N ALA A 115 -5.16 10.53 -0.31
CA ALA A 115 -5.01 9.30 -1.11
C ALA A 115 -6.36 8.68 -1.54
N VAL A 116 -7.47 9.10 -0.91
CA VAL A 116 -8.85 8.72 -1.24
C VAL A 116 -9.58 9.73 -2.14
N ALA A 117 -9.01 10.90 -2.40
CA ALA A 117 -9.60 11.97 -3.21
C ALA A 117 -9.27 11.83 -4.70
N PHE A 118 -10.04 12.51 -5.56
CA PHE A 118 -9.66 12.66 -6.97
C PHE A 118 -8.36 13.48 -7.11
N SER A 119 -7.60 13.19 -8.17
CA SER A 119 -6.35 13.89 -8.50
C SER A 119 -6.58 15.33 -8.96
N ASP A 120 -7.77 15.61 -9.51
CA ASP A 120 -8.19 16.93 -9.97
C ASP A 120 -9.62 17.25 -9.46
N PRO A 121 -9.81 18.33 -8.67
CA PRO A 121 -11.13 18.77 -8.23
C PRO A 121 -11.96 19.43 -9.34
N SER A 122 -11.38 19.75 -10.50
CA SER A 122 -12.13 20.28 -11.65
C SER A 122 -12.93 19.21 -12.40
N HIS A 123 -12.83 17.93 -12.00
CA HIS A 123 -13.60 16.82 -12.57
C HIS A 123 -13.43 16.58 -14.08
N ASP A 124 -12.69 17.40 -14.83
CA ASP A 124 -12.69 17.39 -16.30
C ASP A 124 -12.07 16.13 -16.93
N ALA A 125 -11.03 15.54 -16.32
CA ALA A 125 -10.41 14.31 -16.84
C ALA A 125 -11.36 13.10 -16.85
N PHE A 126 -12.44 13.18 -16.06
CA PHE A 126 -13.43 12.14 -15.91
C PHE A 126 -14.79 12.61 -16.47
N ASN A 127 -15.20 13.87 -16.28
CA ASN A 127 -16.50 14.42 -16.70
C ASN A 127 -16.77 14.31 -18.21
N ASP A 128 -15.77 14.51 -19.07
CA ASP A 128 -15.95 14.35 -20.53
C ASP A 128 -16.32 12.91 -20.92
N VAL A 129 -16.03 11.93 -20.06
CA VAL A 129 -16.33 10.50 -20.23
C VAL A 129 -17.70 10.12 -19.63
N TYR A 130 -18.16 10.78 -18.55
CA TYR A 130 -19.39 10.41 -17.83
C TYR A 130 -20.59 11.26 -18.24
N THR A 131 -21.14 11.03 -19.43
CA THR A 131 -22.35 11.72 -19.94
C THR A 131 -23.68 11.32 -19.26
N GLY A 132 -23.67 10.80 -18.02
CA GLY A 132 -24.87 10.20 -17.42
C GLY A 132 -25.12 10.40 -15.93
N GLN A 133 -24.09 10.60 -15.09
CA GLN A 133 -24.29 10.80 -13.65
C GLN A 133 -23.22 11.73 -13.08
N PRO A 134 -23.59 12.87 -12.45
CA PRO A 134 -22.62 13.68 -11.74
C PRO A 134 -22.03 12.86 -10.58
N LEU A 135 -20.70 12.70 -10.57
CA LEU A 135 -19.99 12.17 -9.41
C LEU A 135 -20.19 13.16 -8.26
N GLN A 136 -21.14 12.89 -7.36
CA GLN A 136 -21.50 13.77 -6.24
C GLN A 136 -20.40 13.86 -5.15
N SER A 137 -19.33 13.06 -5.27
CA SER A 137 -18.28 12.92 -4.25
C SER A 137 -16.96 13.50 -4.75
N SER A 138 -16.27 14.28 -3.90
CA SER A 138 -14.87 14.68 -4.10
C SER A 138 -13.86 13.55 -3.88
N TYR A 139 -14.35 12.35 -3.52
CA TYR A 139 -13.56 11.16 -3.22
C TYR A 139 -13.84 10.02 -4.19
N ILE A 140 -12.77 9.39 -4.67
CA ILE A 140 -12.82 8.19 -5.51
C ILE A 140 -12.94 6.92 -4.65
N PHE A 141 -12.43 6.95 -3.42
CA PHE A 141 -12.49 5.82 -2.49
C PHE A 141 -13.18 6.21 -1.18
N THR A 142 -13.96 5.30 -0.62
CA THR A 142 -14.59 5.49 0.69
C THR A 142 -14.41 4.25 1.57
N PRO A 143 -14.14 4.42 2.88
CA PRO A 143 -14.17 3.32 3.84
C PRO A 143 -15.60 2.90 4.21
N ASP A 144 -16.62 3.66 3.82
CA ASP A 144 -18.02 3.27 3.99
C ASP A 144 -18.40 2.22 2.94
N LEU A 145 -18.49 0.96 3.37
CA LEU A 145 -18.80 -0.17 2.50
C LEU A 145 -20.31 -0.30 2.22
N ASP A 146 -21.16 0.42 2.95
CA ASP A 146 -22.62 0.40 2.75
C ASP A 146 -23.06 1.37 1.65
N THR A 147 -22.20 2.34 1.29
CA THR A 147 -22.43 3.25 0.17
C THR A 147 -22.47 2.48 -1.15
N GLN A 148 -23.45 2.79 -2.01
CA GLN A 148 -23.57 2.19 -3.34
C GLN A 148 -22.26 2.40 -4.14
N PRO A 149 -21.58 1.31 -4.55
CA PRO A 149 -20.30 1.42 -5.25
C PRO A 149 -20.46 2.17 -6.56
N ALA A 150 -19.62 3.19 -6.77
CA ALA A 150 -19.50 3.81 -8.08
C ALA A 150 -18.97 2.79 -9.10
N THR A 151 -19.51 2.81 -10.31
CA THR A 151 -19.04 1.97 -11.41
C THR A 151 -18.16 2.80 -12.34
N TYR A 152 -16.91 2.38 -12.48
CA TYR A 152 -15.94 3.05 -13.35
C TYR A 152 -15.69 2.20 -14.61
N PRO A 153 -15.78 2.78 -15.82
CA PRO A 153 -15.40 2.12 -17.06
C PRO A 153 -14.02 1.48 -16.96
N TYR A 154 -13.87 0.31 -17.57
CA TYR A 154 -12.61 -0.42 -17.65
C TYR A 154 -11.93 -0.70 -16.30
N ALA A 155 -12.69 -0.67 -15.19
CA ALA A 155 -12.17 -0.81 -13.83
C ALA A 155 -11.02 0.17 -13.50
N ALA A 156 -11.14 1.42 -13.97
CA ALA A 156 -10.13 2.46 -13.74
C ALA A 156 -9.86 2.71 -12.25
N ASP A 157 -10.88 2.55 -11.39
CA ASP A 157 -10.75 2.60 -9.94
C ASP A 157 -9.75 1.58 -9.39
N ILE A 158 -9.72 0.37 -9.95
CA ILE A 158 -8.80 -0.69 -9.53
C ILE A 158 -7.36 -0.32 -9.89
N GLN A 159 -7.14 0.25 -11.08
CA GLN A 159 -5.81 0.69 -11.52
C GLN A 159 -5.27 1.81 -10.61
N VAL A 160 -6.09 2.80 -10.31
CA VAL A 160 -5.75 3.90 -9.39
C VAL A 160 -5.52 3.35 -7.98
N ALA A 161 -6.38 2.46 -7.50
CA ALA A 161 -6.29 1.86 -6.17
C ALA A 161 -4.99 1.06 -6.00
N LEU A 162 -4.60 0.28 -7.01
CA LEU A 162 -3.36 -0.47 -7.02
C LEU A 162 -2.14 0.45 -6.96
N LEU A 163 -2.12 1.51 -7.76
CA LEU A 163 -1.00 2.47 -7.80
C LEU A 163 -0.80 3.13 -6.45
N ARG A 164 -1.88 3.68 -5.89
CA ARG A 164 -1.87 4.38 -4.60
C ARG A 164 -1.56 3.44 -3.44
N THR A 165 -2.12 2.22 -3.47
CA THR A 165 -1.80 1.20 -2.45
C THR A 165 -0.34 0.78 -2.51
N ARG A 166 0.24 0.57 -3.71
CA ARG A 166 1.66 0.22 -3.83
C ARG A 166 2.56 1.33 -3.30
N TYR A 167 2.20 2.60 -3.50
CA TYR A 167 2.92 3.72 -2.88
C TYR A 167 2.86 3.62 -1.34
N LEU A 168 1.66 3.49 -0.77
CA LEU A 168 1.48 3.39 0.69
C LEU A 168 2.20 2.17 1.28
N TYR A 169 2.16 1.04 0.57
CA TYR A 169 2.88 -0.18 0.93
C TYR A 169 4.40 0.04 0.94
N ASN A 170 4.96 0.76 -0.04
CA ASN A 170 6.38 1.09 -0.03
C ASN A 170 6.74 1.99 1.15
N LYS A 171 5.93 3.00 1.46
CA LYS A 171 6.12 3.85 2.65
C LYS A 171 6.05 3.03 3.94
N TYR A 172 5.09 2.11 4.04
CA TYR A 172 5.00 1.14 5.14
C TYR A 172 6.28 0.31 5.28
N LEU A 173 6.81 -0.24 4.18
CA LEU A 173 8.03 -1.04 4.20
C LEU A 173 9.28 -0.25 4.58
N ILE A 174 9.43 0.99 4.06
CA ILE A 174 10.56 1.88 4.37
C ILE A 174 10.70 2.08 5.88
N TYR A 175 9.57 2.30 6.55
CA TYR A 175 9.55 2.62 7.98
C TYR A 175 9.29 1.43 8.90
N ARG A 176 8.99 0.24 8.37
CA ARG A 176 8.81 -1.00 9.14
C ARG A 176 9.97 -1.32 10.11
N PRO A 177 11.25 -1.06 9.79
CA PRO A 177 12.35 -1.25 10.74
C PRO A 177 12.18 -0.47 12.06
N CYS A 178 11.55 0.71 12.00
CA CYS A 178 11.28 1.51 13.20
C CYS A 178 10.27 0.85 14.13
N ILE A 179 9.23 0.22 13.57
CA ILE A 179 8.26 -0.58 14.34
C ILE A 179 8.97 -1.75 15.03
N TYR A 180 9.84 -2.45 14.30
CA TYR A 180 10.61 -3.54 14.87
C TYR A 180 11.44 -3.08 16.06
N LYS A 181 12.19 -1.97 15.92
CA LYS A 181 12.97 -1.43 17.04
C LYS A 181 12.10 -1.00 18.22
N ALA A 182 10.96 -0.37 17.97
CA ALA A 182 10.02 0.00 19.03
C ALA A 182 9.44 -1.19 19.79
N LEU A 183 9.31 -2.36 19.15
CA LEU A 183 8.83 -3.60 19.77
C LEU A 183 9.93 -4.37 20.50
N HIS A 184 11.15 -4.41 19.96
CA HIS A 184 12.20 -5.31 20.44
C HIS A 184 13.33 -4.63 21.23
N HIS A 185 13.59 -3.35 20.99
CA HIS A 185 14.69 -2.61 21.63
C HIS A 185 14.23 -1.20 22.08
N PRO A 186 13.14 -1.09 22.87
CA PRO A 186 12.52 0.18 23.23
C PRO A 186 13.47 1.13 23.99
N GLU A 187 14.43 0.59 24.74
CA GLU A 187 15.46 1.34 25.47
C GLU A 187 16.46 2.06 24.56
N SER A 188 16.60 1.62 23.32
CA SER A 188 17.51 2.20 22.33
C SER A 188 16.82 3.09 21.29
N LEU A 189 15.50 3.29 21.44
CA LEU A 189 14.66 4.03 20.49
C LEU A 189 15.02 5.53 20.52
N THR A 190 15.48 6.07 19.39
CA THR A 190 15.67 7.52 19.25
C THR A 190 14.37 8.23 18.89
N ARG A 191 14.38 9.56 18.90
CA ARG A 191 13.24 10.36 18.45
C ARG A 191 12.93 10.10 16.98
N GLU A 192 13.95 9.99 16.14
CA GLU A 192 13.82 9.75 14.70
C GLU A 192 13.22 8.37 14.43
N ASP A 193 13.57 7.35 15.23
CA ASP A 193 12.94 6.03 15.15
C ASP A 193 11.45 6.10 15.55
N ALA A 194 11.11 6.88 16.58
CA ALA A 194 9.73 7.06 17.00
C ALA A 194 8.89 7.80 15.93
N GLU A 195 9.46 8.81 15.28
CA GLU A 195 8.86 9.50 14.14
C GLU A 195 8.67 8.54 12.96
N GLY A 196 9.68 7.74 12.63
CA GLY A 196 9.56 6.71 11.58
C GLY A 196 8.50 5.65 11.90
N ALA A 197 8.43 5.19 13.15
CA ALA A 197 7.37 4.28 13.60
C ALA A 197 5.97 4.90 13.42
N ALA A 198 5.82 6.20 13.71
CA ALA A 198 4.57 6.92 13.46
C ALA A 198 4.24 7.01 11.96
N GLU A 199 5.23 7.24 11.08
CA GLU A 199 5.04 7.19 9.62
C GLU A 199 4.60 5.80 9.15
N CYS A 200 5.20 4.73 9.67
CA CYS A 200 4.81 3.36 9.34
C CYS A 200 3.35 3.08 9.73
N LEU A 201 2.93 3.49 10.93
CA LEU A 201 1.56 3.34 11.40
C LEU A 201 0.58 4.11 10.52
N LYS A 202 0.88 5.37 10.16
CA LYS A 202 0.04 6.17 9.26
C LYS A 202 -0.05 5.56 7.87
N ALA A 203 1.08 5.09 7.31
CA ALA A 203 1.13 4.45 6.00
C ALA A 203 0.37 3.11 5.94
N SER A 204 0.04 2.51 7.09
CA SER A 204 -0.73 1.27 7.18
C SER A 204 -2.24 1.48 7.02
N LEU A 205 -2.72 2.72 7.09
CA LEU A 205 -4.14 3.04 7.10
C LEU A 205 -4.75 3.14 5.69
N LYS A 206 -6.03 2.74 5.58
CA LYS A 206 -6.93 3.01 4.45
C LYS A 206 -6.32 2.74 3.06
N TRP A 207 -5.69 1.58 2.86
CA TRP A 207 -5.18 1.21 1.54
C TRP A 207 -6.31 1.13 0.51
N PRO A 208 -6.25 1.91 -0.59
CA PRO A 208 -7.34 2.02 -1.56
C PRO A 208 -7.89 0.70 -2.11
N ILE A 209 -7.08 -0.34 -2.26
CA ILE A 209 -7.56 -1.65 -2.73
C ILE A 209 -8.64 -2.26 -1.83
N ALA A 210 -8.66 -1.93 -0.54
CA ALA A 210 -9.61 -2.45 0.44
C ALA A 210 -10.81 -1.52 0.64
N LEU A 211 -10.83 -0.35 0.00
CA LEU A 211 -11.92 0.61 0.07
C LEU A 211 -12.93 0.37 -1.06
N SER A 212 -14.13 0.92 -0.93
CA SER A 212 -15.11 0.94 -2.02
C SER A 212 -14.72 1.97 -3.08
N PRO A 213 -14.89 1.69 -4.39
CA PRO A 213 -15.44 0.45 -4.97
C PRO A 213 -14.48 -0.74 -5.22
N PRO A 214 -13.13 -0.65 -5.22
CA PRO A 214 -12.26 -1.81 -5.50
C PRO A 214 -12.58 -3.06 -4.68
N CYS A 215 -13.01 -2.88 -3.42
CA CYS A 215 -13.38 -3.97 -2.54
C CYS A 215 -14.57 -4.81 -3.02
N THR A 216 -15.40 -4.35 -3.96
CA THR A 216 -16.48 -5.16 -4.54
C THR A 216 -16.01 -6.03 -5.70
N ASN A 217 -14.85 -5.70 -6.26
CA ASN A 217 -14.26 -6.36 -7.43
C ASN A 217 -12.91 -7.01 -7.10
N LYS A 218 -12.77 -7.57 -5.88
CA LYS A 218 -11.50 -8.13 -5.35
C LYS A 218 -10.82 -9.13 -6.29
N ARG A 219 -11.58 -9.86 -7.13
CA ARG A 219 -11.06 -10.82 -8.12
C ARG A 219 -10.29 -10.18 -9.27
N LEU A 220 -10.55 -8.91 -9.56
CA LEU A 220 -9.83 -8.14 -10.58
C LEU A 220 -8.54 -7.52 -10.03
N VAL A 221 -8.37 -7.49 -8.70
CA VAL A 221 -7.13 -7.06 -8.06
C VAL A 221 -6.09 -8.15 -8.30
N PRO A 222 -4.96 -7.86 -8.98
CA PRO A 222 -3.90 -8.85 -9.15
C PRO A 222 -3.38 -9.30 -7.79
N ILE A 223 -2.82 -10.52 -7.73
CA ILE A 223 -2.03 -11.01 -6.59
C ILE A 223 -2.76 -10.91 -5.23
N THR A 224 -4.05 -11.23 -5.18
CA THR A 224 -4.90 -11.07 -3.99
C THR A 224 -4.34 -11.73 -2.72
N PHE A 225 -3.69 -12.90 -2.82
CA PHE A 225 -3.07 -13.59 -1.69
C PHE A 225 -2.05 -12.69 -0.96
N PHE A 226 -1.28 -11.91 -1.72
CA PHE A 226 -0.26 -11.01 -1.19
C PHE A 226 -0.87 -9.84 -0.43
N TRP A 227 -1.95 -9.27 -0.98
CA TRP A 227 -2.67 -8.22 -0.29
C TRP A 227 -3.30 -8.77 0.99
N SER A 228 -3.95 -9.93 0.95
CA SER A 228 -4.49 -10.59 2.15
C SER A 228 -3.43 -10.77 3.25
N GLN A 229 -2.21 -11.22 2.91
CA GLN A 229 -1.11 -11.36 3.88
C GLN A 229 -0.69 -10.02 4.50
N ASN A 230 -0.57 -8.98 3.67
CA ASN A 230 -0.13 -7.67 4.16
C ASN A 230 -1.21 -6.97 4.99
N LEU A 231 -2.47 -7.05 4.58
CA LEU A 231 -3.61 -6.54 5.34
C LEU A 231 -3.72 -7.25 6.70
N PHE A 232 -3.51 -8.57 6.74
CA PHE A 232 -3.39 -9.34 7.98
C PHE A 232 -2.25 -8.85 8.87
N GLY A 233 -1.05 -8.63 8.30
CA GLY A 233 0.09 -8.09 9.03
C GLY A 233 -0.19 -6.70 9.63
N VAL A 234 -0.88 -5.83 8.87
CA VAL A 234 -1.32 -4.53 9.37
C VAL A 234 -2.35 -4.68 10.49
N LEU A 235 -3.31 -5.59 10.38
CA LEU A 235 -4.29 -5.82 11.44
C LEU A 235 -3.62 -6.26 12.75
N ILE A 236 -2.57 -7.10 12.69
CA ILE A 236 -1.76 -7.42 13.86
C ILE A 236 -1.06 -6.17 14.40
N LEU A 237 -0.41 -5.39 13.53
CA LEU A 237 0.30 -4.18 13.92
C LEU A 237 -0.64 -3.17 14.61
N LEU A 238 -1.83 -2.94 14.07
CA LEU A 238 -2.82 -2.03 14.65
C LEU A 238 -3.30 -2.52 16.01
N HIS A 239 -3.51 -3.83 16.18
CA HIS A 239 -3.84 -4.42 17.48
C HIS A 239 -2.71 -4.24 18.49
N LEU A 240 -1.46 -4.56 18.10
CA LEU A 240 -0.29 -4.37 18.95
C LEU A 240 -0.06 -2.90 19.31
N SER A 241 -0.39 -1.97 18.41
CA SER A 241 -0.25 -0.52 18.67
C SER A 241 -1.15 0.00 19.79
N GLN A 242 -2.19 -0.76 20.16
CA GLN A 242 -3.09 -0.44 21.26
C GLN A 242 -2.63 -1.05 22.60
N GLN A 243 -1.74 -2.03 22.57
CA GLN A 243 -1.36 -2.82 23.76
C GLN A 243 0.09 -2.59 24.17
N HIS A 244 1.00 -2.46 23.20
CA HIS A 244 2.43 -2.33 23.49
C HIS A 244 2.74 -0.91 24.01
N PRO A 245 3.31 -0.74 25.22
CA PRO A 245 3.47 0.57 25.86
C PRO A 245 4.16 1.63 24.99
N MET A 246 5.20 1.24 24.24
CA MET A 246 5.91 2.16 23.34
C MET A 246 5.11 2.53 22.10
N LEU A 247 4.38 1.59 21.52
CA LEU A 247 3.56 1.91 20.36
C LEU A 247 2.34 2.75 20.76
N VAL A 248 1.76 2.51 21.94
CA VAL A 248 0.69 3.35 22.50
C VAL A 248 1.19 4.78 22.70
N ARG A 249 2.41 4.97 23.21
CA ARG A 249 3.03 6.29 23.35
C ARG A 249 3.25 6.97 22.00
N ILE A 250 3.79 6.26 21.01
CA ILE A 250 4.03 6.81 19.66
C ILE A 250 2.69 7.19 19.02
N ARG A 251 1.70 6.30 19.08
CA ARG A 251 0.33 6.50 18.58
C ARG A 251 -0.30 7.76 19.16
N SER A 252 -0.26 7.93 20.48
CA SER A 252 -0.89 9.07 21.15
C SER A 252 -0.16 10.41 20.94
N SER A 253 1.15 10.39 20.66
CA SER A 253 1.96 11.61 20.58
C SER A 253 2.33 12.06 19.16
N LEU A 254 2.46 11.13 18.20
CA LEU A 254 3.04 11.40 16.88
C LEU A 254 2.12 11.08 15.70
N CYS A 255 1.09 10.24 15.87
CA CYS A 255 0.23 9.85 14.74
C CYS A 255 -0.90 10.86 14.44
N GLY A 256 -1.13 11.83 15.32
CA GLY A 256 -2.13 12.88 15.14
C GLY A 256 -3.54 12.50 15.62
N GLN A 257 -4.40 13.51 15.79
CA GLN A 257 -5.69 13.38 16.49
C GLN A 257 -6.71 12.47 15.78
N ARG A 258 -6.65 12.35 14.45
CA ARG A 258 -7.60 11.54 13.68
C ARG A 258 -7.19 10.07 13.59
N PHE A 259 -5.96 9.72 13.98
CA PHE A 259 -5.40 8.38 13.77
C PHE A 259 -6.29 7.26 14.31
N ASP A 260 -6.87 7.42 15.50
CA ASP A 260 -7.70 6.39 16.13
C ASP A 260 -8.99 6.10 15.33
N VAL A 261 -9.61 7.15 14.81
CA VAL A 261 -10.82 7.04 13.97
C VAL A 261 -10.45 6.34 12.66
N GLU A 262 -9.35 6.75 12.03
CA GLU A 262 -8.90 6.18 10.76
C GLU A 262 -8.40 4.74 10.89
N ALA A 263 -7.77 4.40 12.01
CA ALA A 263 -7.36 3.04 12.33
C ALA A 263 -8.59 2.13 12.53
N THR A 264 -9.64 2.62 13.18
CA THR A 264 -10.89 1.85 13.35
C THR A 264 -11.58 1.59 12.01
N GLN A 265 -11.63 2.59 11.14
CA GLN A 265 -12.13 2.43 9.76
C GLN A 265 -11.28 1.42 8.98
N THR A 266 -9.95 1.52 9.09
CA THR A 266 -9.00 0.60 8.44
C THR A 266 -9.20 -0.84 8.90
N VAL A 267 -9.34 -1.06 10.21
CA VAL A 267 -9.60 -2.40 10.78
C VAL A 267 -10.88 -2.97 10.18
N THR A 268 -11.95 -2.18 10.10
CA THR A 268 -13.24 -2.62 9.56
C THR A 268 -13.10 -3.10 8.10
N VAL A 269 -12.50 -2.29 7.24
CA VAL A 269 -12.37 -2.61 5.81
C VAL A 269 -11.39 -3.76 5.54
N TYR A 270 -10.34 -3.93 6.34
CA TYR A 270 -9.38 -5.03 6.17
C TYR A 270 -9.95 -6.36 6.71
N LEU A 271 -10.74 -6.31 7.79
CA LEU A 271 -11.46 -7.49 8.26
C LEU A 271 -12.51 -7.94 7.24
N ASP A 272 -13.24 -7.01 6.64
CA ASP A 272 -14.17 -7.30 5.57
C ASP A 272 -13.46 -7.96 4.37
N TRP A 273 -12.31 -7.41 3.96
CA TRP A 273 -11.49 -8.02 2.91
C TRP A 273 -11.17 -9.48 3.18
N LEU A 274 -10.65 -9.80 4.36
CA LEU A 274 -10.29 -11.16 4.73
C LEU A 274 -11.52 -12.08 4.85
N ARG A 275 -12.63 -11.57 5.39
CA ARG A 275 -13.90 -12.31 5.51
C ARG A 275 -14.43 -12.76 4.16
N ASP A 276 -14.31 -11.91 3.14
CA ASP A 276 -14.74 -12.24 1.79
C ASP A 276 -13.78 -13.18 1.09
N MET A 277 -12.49 -12.89 1.18
CA MET A 277 -11.46 -13.67 0.48
C MET A 277 -11.28 -15.08 1.05
N LYS A 278 -11.63 -15.34 2.33
CA LYS A 278 -11.51 -16.67 2.95
C LYS A 278 -12.22 -17.78 2.18
N LYS A 279 -13.27 -17.45 1.44
CA LYS A 279 -14.08 -18.41 0.66
C LYS A 279 -13.37 -18.90 -0.60
N ILE A 280 -12.37 -18.17 -1.10
CA ILE A 280 -11.76 -18.41 -2.42
C ILE A 280 -10.23 -18.45 -2.40
N ASP A 281 -9.58 -17.97 -1.34
CA ASP A 281 -8.12 -17.96 -1.18
C ASP A 281 -7.73 -18.63 0.15
N SER A 282 -6.90 -19.67 0.07
CA SER A 282 -6.47 -20.44 1.24
C SER A 282 -5.61 -19.62 2.21
N THR A 283 -4.84 -18.67 1.66
CA THR A 283 -4.03 -17.75 2.47
C THR A 283 -4.92 -16.82 3.28
N ALA A 284 -5.91 -16.20 2.64
CA ALA A 284 -6.92 -15.38 3.32
C ALA A 284 -7.71 -16.19 4.36
N ASN A 285 -8.02 -17.47 4.08
CA ASN A 285 -8.66 -18.34 5.06
C ASN A 285 -7.80 -18.55 6.30
N TRP A 286 -6.50 -18.81 6.13
CA TRP A 286 -5.58 -18.92 7.25
C TRP A 286 -5.50 -17.60 8.04
N CYS A 287 -5.34 -16.46 7.35
CA CYS A 287 -5.32 -15.14 7.96
C CYS A 287 -6.60 -14.84 8.76
N TRP A 288 -7.77 -15.16 8.20
CA TRP A 288 -9.07 -14.96 8.85
C TRP A 288 -9.17 -15.75 10.17
N ASN A 289 -8.78 -17.02 10.14
CA ASN A 289 -8.88 -17.89 11.32
C ASN A 289 -8.04 -17.42 12.50
N ILE A 290 -6.94 -16.73 12.26
CA ILE A 290 -6.11 -16.11 13.31
C ILE A 290 -6.71 -14.76 13.73
N ILE A 291 -7.04 -13.90 12.77
CA ILE A 291 -7.42 -12.53 13.08
C ILE A 291 -8.76 -12.43 13.80
N ARG A 292 -9.70 -13.34 13.52
CA ARG A 292 -10.97 -13.43 14.26
C ARG A 292 -10.75 -13.67 15.75
N LEU A 293 -9.72 -14.42 16.14
CA LEU A 293 -9.41 -14.68 17.54
C LEU A 293 -8.81 -13.44 18.22
N ILE A 294 -7.91 -12.74 17.52
CA ILE A 294 -7.28 -11.50 18.01
C ILE A 294 -8.32 -10.40 18.23
N TYR A 295 -9.26 -10.24 17.29
CA TYR A 295 -10.31 -9.22 17.34
C TYR A 295 -11.61 -9.69 17.99
N ARG A 296 -11.65 -10.94 18.51
CA ARG A 296 -12.82 -11.54 19.17
C ARG A 296 -14.09 -11.45 18.32
N LEU A 297 -13.97 -11.83 17.06
CA LEU A 297 -15.06 -11.85 16.09
C LEU A 297 -15.71 -13.24 16.04
N ASP A 298 -17.01 -13.25 15.81
CA ASP A 298 -17.75 -14.47 15.48
C ASP A 298 -17.45 -14.93 14.04
N ASP A 299 -17.81 -16.18 13.72
CA ASP A 299 -17.43 -16.88 12.47
C ASP A 299 -17.99 -16.30 11.16
#